data_AF-A0A0M1JVC7-F1
#
_entry.id   AF-A0A0M1JVC7-F1
#
_cell.length_a   1.000
_cell.length_b   1.000
_cell.length_c   1.000
_cell.angle_alpha   90.00
_cell.angle_beta   90.00
_cell.angle_gamma   90.00
#
_symmetry.space_group_name_H-M   'P 1'
#
loop_
_entity.id
_entity.type
_entity.pdbx_description
1 polymer ?
#
loop_
_entity_poly.entity_id
_entity_poly.type
_entity_poly.pdbx_seq_one_letter_code
_entity_poly.pdbx_strand_id
1 'polypeptide(L)'
;MFNKFRNSQYSIYKRARKYFIQNYNQLIDIEKFVSIKFYEIVNNNLQQIVSDFNEASNLYPFWQNYPPDDRGRSPIGDQYPWIEVGEHTIGYKLPRLLEPYFRIRDIGLPSGSDLRLVLTHSEINKLTNSFTDTCWLFLDIKSVGPRDDQNHAVMSPNQISGSGRWDSADSGVVNDVIVAKGKRKSQAFYCSIPPIYILSDGTMIPVIILIVKPVYRMLSLEENSKDGGQPLGRISLATVPNGLLLQENPNYLQQYPNLFFPGKDDRSTNYLKKRCRISFDVLKSIDNWRFKEIVLP
;
A
#
# COMPACT_ATOMS: atom_id res chain seq x y z
N MET A 1 17.73 22.92 9.65
CA MET A 1 17.88 21.44 9.65
C MET A 1 18.07 20.85 8.25
N PHE A 2 17.35 21.30 7.21
CA PHE A 2 17.32 20.66 5.87
C PHE A 2 18.69 20.37 5.22
N ASN A 3 19.67 21.27 5.33
CA ASN A 3 20.97 21.07 4.66
C ASN A 3 22.02 20.33 5.50
N LYS A 4 21.76 20.05 6.79
CA LYS A 4 22.76 19.51 7.73
C LYS A 4 23.35 18.16 7.27
N PHE A 5 22.53 17.28 6.69
CA PHE A 5 22.93 15.94 6.24
C PHE A 5 22.77 15.75 4.72
N ARG A 6 22.47 16.82 3.98
CA ARG A 6 22.00 16.74 2.60
C ARG A 6 23.04 16.12 1.66
N ASN A 7 24.31 16.51 1.79
CA ASN A 7 25.39 16.01 0.94
C ASN A 7 25.71 14.53 1.18
N SER A 8 25.68 14.08 2.45
CA SER A 8 25.88 12.67 2.77
C SER A 8 24.69 11.84 2.30
N GLN A 9 23.46 12.29 2.55
CA GLN A 9 22.24 11.63 2.07
C GLN A 9 22.20 11.54 0.55
N TYR A 10 22.55 12.61 -0.17
CA TYR A 10 22.64 12.62 -1.63
C TYR A 10 23.62 11.56 -2.14
N SER A 11 24.84 11.55 -1.61
CA SER A 11 25.89 10.60 -2.01
C SER A 11 25.49 9.14 -1.75
N ILE A 12 24.92 8.86 -0.57
CA ILE A 12 24.46 7.52 -0.20
C ILE A 12 23.26 7.12 -1.07
N TYR A 13 22.31 8.02 -1.31
CA TYR A 13 21.13 7.77 -2.14
C TYR A 13 21.50 7.39 -3.57
N LYS A 14 22.43 8.11 -4.20
CA LYS A 14 22.89 7.80 -5.56
C LYS A 14 23.51 6.40 -5.63
N ARG A 15 24.33 6.05 -4.64
CA ARG A 15 24.92 4.71 -4.52
C ARG A 15 23.84 3.64 -4.33
N ALA A 16 22.89 3.88 -3.43
CA ALA A 16 21.75 3.00 -3.15
C ALA A 16 20.92 2.71 -4.39
N ARG A 17 20.50 3.78 -5.08
CA ARG A 17 19.68 3.71 -6.29
C ARG A 17 20.40 2.92 -7.38
N LYS A 18 21.68 3.23 -7.66
CA LYS A 18 22.48 2.50 -8.65
C LYS A 18 22.57 1.02 -8.29
N TYR A 19 22.88 0.71 -7.02
CA TYR A 19 23.01 -0.67 -6.55
C TYR A 19 21.72 -1.46 -6.75
N PHE A 20 20.57 -0.93 -6.35
CA PHE A 20 19.31 -1.65 -6.49
C PHE A 20 18.78 -1.72 -7.92
N ILE A 21 19.16 -0.82 -8.83
CA ILE A 21 18.88 -0.98 -10.26
C ILE A 21 19.71 -2.16 -10.83
N GLN A 22 20.96 -2.28 -10.42
CA GLN A 22 21.87 -3.35 -10.87
C GLN A 22 21.54 -4.70 -10.22
N ASN A 23 21.04 -4.69 -8.98
CA ASN A 23 20.70 -5.87 -8.18
C ASN A 23 19.20 -5.92 -7.88
N TYR A 24 18.36 -5.63 -8.88
CA TYR A 24 16.92 -5.44 -8.71
C TYR A 24 16.20 -6.66 -8.12
N ASN A 25 16.72 -7.88 -8.31
CA ASN A 25 16.19 -9.08 -7.68
C ASN A 25 16.17 -8.98 -6.15
N GLN A 26 17.14 -8.28 -5.53
CA GLN A 26 17.13 -8.09 -4.08
C GLN A 26 15.95 -7.23 -3.62
N LEU A 27 15.54 -6.22 -4.40
CA LEU A 27 14.31 -5.47 -4.07
C LEU A 27 13.07 -6.37 -4.16
N ILE A 28 13.00 -7.22 -5.19
CA ILE A 28 11.92 -8.20 -5.35
C ILE A 28 11.90 -9.17 -4.16
N ASP A 29 13.06 -9.64 -3.71
CA ASP A 29 13.18 -10.56 -2.59
C ASP A 29 12.75 -9.91 -1.26
N ILE A 30 13.10 -8.65 -1.02
CA ILE A 30 12.60 -7.90 0.15
C ILE A 30 11.08 -7.73 0.08
N GLU A 31 10.54 -7.32 -1.07
CA GLU A 31 9.08 -7.19 -1.27
C GLU A 31 8.36 -8.51 -0.98
N LYS A 32 8.91 -9.62 -1.49
CA LYS A 32 8.37 -10.97 -1.30
C LYS A 32 8.44 -11.40 0.15
N PHE A 33 9.59 -11.23 0.80
CA PHE A 33 9.79 -11.57 2.20
C PHE A 33 8.79 -10.84 3.10
N VAL A 34 8.70 -9.52 2.95
CA VAL A 34 7.79 -8.68 3.75
C VAL A 34 6.33 -9.06 3.46
N SER A 35 5.95 -9.27 2.20
CA SER A 35 4.60 -9.66 1.81
C SER A 35 4.18 -11.02 2.39
N ILE A 36 5.04 -12.03 2.29
CA ILE A 36 4.78 -13.37 2.84
C ILE A 36 4.65 -13.30 4.37
N LYS A 37 5.59 -12.62 5.03
CA LYS A 37 5.57 -12.49 6.48
C LYS A 37 4.34 -11.74 6.99
N PHE A 38 3.96 -10.68 6.28
CA PHE A 38 2.74 -9.94 6.56
C PHE A 38 1.50 -10.83 6.44
N TYR A 39 1.38 -11.58 5.35
CA TYR A 39 0.30 -12.55 5.16
C TYR A 39 0.22 -13.56 6.31
N GLU A 40 1.36 -14.15 6.69
CA GLU A 40 1.42 -15.12 7.80
C GLU A 40 0.96 -14.50 9.13
N ILE A 41 1.41 -13.29 9.44
CA ILE A 41 1.05 -12.61 10.69
C ILE A 41 -0.44 -12.26 10.72
N VAL A 42 -1.02 -11.77 9.62
CA VAL A 42 -2.46 -11.52 9.53
C VAL A 42 -3.25 -12.82 9.66
N ASN A 43 -2.82 -13.88 8.96
CA ASN A 43 -3.50 -15.17 8.99
C ASN A 43 -3.44 -15.82 10.38
N ASN A 44 -2.31 -15.74 11.08
CA ASN A 44 -2.15 -16.28 12.43
C ASN A 44 -2.98 -15.53 13.49
N ASN A 45 -3.38 -14.28 13.20
CA ASN A 45 -4.20 -13.45 14.08
C ASN A 45 -5.62 -13.24 13.54
N LEU A 46 -6.03 -14.05 12.55
CA LEU A 46 -7.26 -13.82 11.79
C LEU A 46 -8.50 -13.84 12.69
N GLN A 47 -8.57 -14.76 13.64
CA GLN A 47 -9.70 -14.86 14.57
C GLN A 47 -9.89 -13.56 15.37
N GLN A 48 -8.80 -12.98 15.91
CA GLN A 48 -8.87 -11.71 16.62
C GLN A 48 -9.28 -10.58 15.68
N ILE A 49 -8.69 -10.51 14.49
CA ILE A 49 -9.02 -9.47 13.50
C ILE A 49 -10.50 -9.52 13.12
N VAL A 50 -11.03 -10.71 12.85
CA VAL A 50 -12.44 -10.92 12.50
C VAL A 50 -13.35 -10.53 13.65
N SER A 51 -13.04 -10.95 14.87
CA SER A 51 -13.81 -10.60 16.06
C SER A 51 -13.90 -9.08 16.21
N ASP A 52 -12.76 -8.40 16.18
CA ASP A 52 -12.71 -6.94 16.40
C ASP A 52 -13.34 -6.15 15.24
N PHE A 53 -13.20 -6.63 14.00
CA PHE A 53 -13.86 -6.01 12.83
C PHE A 53 -15.38 -6.15 12.89
N ASN A 54 -15.87 -7.34 13.23
CA ASN A 54 -17.30 -7.63 13.27
C ASN A 54 -17.99 -6.98 14.48
N GLU A 55 -17.25 -6.75 15.57
CA GLU A 55 -17.76 -6.08 16.77
C GLU A 55 -18.36 -4.70 16.46
N ALA A 56 -17.87 -4.00 15.44
CA ALA A 56 -18.46 -2.74 14.99
C ALA A 56 -19.95 -2.87 14.62
N SER A 57 -20.40 -4.01 14.08
CA SER A 57 -21.82 -4.27 13.82
C SER A 57 -22.59 -4.57 15.11
N ASN A 58 -22.00 -5.29 16.07
CA ASN A 58 -22.62 -5.56 17.37
C ASN A 58 -22.79 -4.28 18.20
N LEU A 59 -21.87 -3.32 18.02
CA LEU A 59 -21.91 -2.01 18.66
C LEU A 59 -22.89 -1.04 18.01
N TYR A 60 -23.72 -1.47 17.04
CA TYR A 60 -24.71 -0.63 16.36
C TYR A 60 -25.55 0.25 17.30
N PRO A 61 -26.07 -0.22 18.44
CA PRO A 61 -26.85 0.63 19.35
C PRO A 61 -26.13 1.90 19.83
N PHE A 62 -24.79 1.90 19.84
CA PHE A 62 -23.98 3.01 20.32
C PHE A 62 -23.71 4.08 19.26
N TRP A 63 -23.80 3.75 17.97
CA TRP A 63 -23.46 4.67 16.88
C TRP A 63 -24.57 4.88 15.85
N GLN A 64 -25.67 4.11 15.88
CA GLN A 64 -26.76 4.19 14.90
C GLN A 64 -27.39 5.58 14.73
N ASN A 65 -27.38 6.41 15.78
CA ASN A 65 -27.92 7.78 15.74
C ASN A 65 -26.90 8.81 15.23
N TYR A 66 -25.63 8.40 15.08
CA TYR A 66 -24.52 9.22 14.60
C TYR A 66 -23.65 8.41 13.62
N PRO A 67 -24.22 7.83 12.56
CA PRO A 67 -23.45 7.05 11.61
C PRO A 67 -22.51 7.97 10.82
N PRO A 68 -21.43 7.44 10.24
CA PRO A 68 -20.62 8.21 9.29
C PRO A 68 -21.49 8.73 8.15
N ASP A 69 -21.28 9.99 7.75
CA ASP A 69 -22.01 10.60 6.64
C ASP A 69 -21.87 9.78 5.35
N ASP A 70 -22.97 9.65 4.60
CA ASP A 70 -22.95 9.04 3.28
C ASP A 70 -21.91 9.71 2.37
N ARG A 71 -21.15 8.90 1.62
CA ARG A 71 -20.12 9.38 0.70
C ARG A 71 -20.32 8.82 -0.70
N GLY A 72 -20.00 9.62 -1.71
CA GLY A 72 -20.05 9.23 -3.13
C GLY A 72 -21.14 9.96 -3.91
N ARG A 73 -21.34 9.56 -5.17
CA ARG A 73 -22.40 10.11 -6.03
C ARG A 73 -23.63 9.20 -5.89
N SER A 74 -24.74 9.74 -5.40
CA SER A 74 -26.03 9.04 -5.26
C SER A 74 -25.95 7.75 -4.43
N PRO A 75 -25.68 7.85 -3.11
CA PRO A 75 -25.70 6.70 -2.21
C PRO A 75 -27.09 6.04 -2.18
N ILE A 76 -27.13 4.71 -2.04
CA ILE A 76 -28.38 3.93 -2.02
C ILE A 76 -29.06 4.01 -0.64
N GLY A 77 -28.31 4.35 0.41
CA GLY A 77 -28.81 4.53 1.78
C GLY A 77 -28.96 3.24 2.60
N ASP A 78 -28.45 2.12 2.11
CA ASP A 78 -28.53 0.79 2.73
C ASP A 78 -27.15 0.22 3.14
N GLN A 79 -26.13 1.08 3.15
CA GLN A 79 -24.75 0.77 3.45
C GLN A 79 -24.16 1.86 4.34
N TYR A 80 -23.42 1.47 5.38
CA TYR A 80 -22.65 2.43 6.18
C TYR A 80 -21.20 2.55 5.66
N PRO A 81 -20.62 3.75 5.60
CA PRO A 81 -19.19 3.90 5.33
C PRO A 81 -18.33 3.15 6.36
N TRP A 82 -17.58 2.16 5.90
CA TRP A 82 -16.85 1.21 6.76
C TRP A 82 -15.33 1.37 6.73
N ILE A 83 -14.86 2.54 6.33
CA ILE A 83 -13.44 2.83 6.09
C ILE A 83 -12.64 2.69 7.39
N GLU A 84 -13.06 3.43 8.42
CA GLU A 84 -12.37 3.52 9.71
C GLU A 84 -12.33 2.19 10.46
N VAL A 85 -13.36 1.34 10.30
CA VAL A 85 -13.37 -0.01 10.91
C VAL A 85 -12.19 -0.83 10.41
N GLY A 86 -11.93 -0.85 9.11
CA GLY A 86 -10.76 -1.54 8.56
C GLY A 86 -9.44 -0.88 8.93
N GLU A 87 -9.37 0.46 8.92
CA GLU A 87 -8.17 1.21 9.29
C GLU A 87 -7.75 0.93 10.75
N HIS A 88 -8.71 0.87 11.67
CA HIS A 88 -8.41 0.62 13.08
C HIS A 88 -8.17 -0.86 13.39
N THR A 89 -9.09 -1.73 12.98
CA THR A 89 -9.07 -3.14 13.41
C THR A 89 -7.99 -3.95 12.69
N ILE A 90 -7.54 -3.48 11.53
CA ILE A 90 -6.41 -4.06 10.80
C ILE A 90 -5.24 -3.08 10.85
N GLY A 91 -5.36 -1.91 10.21
CA GLY A 91 -4.26 -0.94 10.08
C GLY A 91 -3.53 -0.62 11.39
N TYR A 92 -4.23 -0.10 12.40
CA TYR A 92 -3.61 0.30 13.68
C TYR A 92 -3.24 -0.89 14.56
N LYS A 93 -3.80 -2.08 14.29
CA LYS A 93 -3.43 -3.30 14.98
C LYS A 93 -2.08 -3.84 14.50
N LEU A 94 -1.74 -3.63 13.23
CA LEU A 94 -0.56 -4.22 12.58
C LEU A 94 0.78 -3.90 13.25
N PRO A 95 1.11 -2.68 13.70
CA PRO A 95 2.38 -2.42 14.38
C PRO A 95 2.62 -3.38 15.55
N ARG A 96 1.60 -3.57 16.40
CA ARG A 96 1.62 -4.50 17.53
C ARG A 96 1.77 -5.97 17.11
N LEU A 97 1.19 -6.36 15.96
CA LEU A 97 1.30 -7.72 15.45
C LEU A 97 2.64 -7.99 14.75
N LEU A 98 3.28 -6.95 14.21
CA LEU A 98 4.57 -7.03 13.50
C LEU A 98 5.77 -6.96 14.45
N GLU A 99 5.64 -6.23 15.57
CA GLU A 99 6.72 -6.00 16.56
C GLU A 99 7.39 -7.29 17.08
N PRO A 100 6.69 -8.40 17.36
CA PRO A 100 7.35 -9.63 17.79
C PRO A 100 8.33 -10.22 16.77
N TYR A 101 8.20 -9.85 15.49
CA TYR A 101 9.02 -10.36 14.40
C TYR A 101 10.00 -9.31 13.86
N PHE A 102 9.62 -8.02 13.84
CA PHE A 102 10.43 -6.93 13.31
C PHE A 102 10.81 -5.95 14.41
N ARG A 103 12.03 -5.42 14.36
CA ARG A 103 12.33 -4.18 15.09
C ARG A 103 11.75 -3.01 14.29
N ILE A 104 10.86 -2.24 14.92
CA ILE A 104 10.09 -1.18 14.26
C ILE A 104 10.60 0.20 14.68
N ARG A 105 10.62 1.16 13.75
CA ARG A 105 10.72 2.61 14.03
C ARG A 105 9.67 3.39 13.26
N ASP A 106 9.02 4.33 13.94
CA ASP A 106 8.03 5.24 13.37
C ASP A 106 8.67 6.58 13.01
N ILE A 107 9.23 6.67 11.80
CA ILE A 107 9.88 7.89 11.32
C ILE A 107 8.85 8.86 10.73
N GLY A 108 8.84 10.10 11.21
CA GLY A 108 7.94 11.15 10.74
C GLY A 108 8.17 11.51 9.27
N LEU A 109 7.10 11.52 8.48
CA LEU A 109 7.05 12.02 7.11
C LEU A 109 5.81 12.91 6.94
N PRO A 110 5.89 14.00 6.14
CA PRO A 110 4.78 14.93 5.96
C PRO A 110 3.66 14.39 5.06
N SER A 111 3.88 13.26 4.39
CA SER A 111 2.87 12.60 3.55
C SER A 111 3.20 11.12 3.36
N GLY A 112 2.19 10.31 3.05
CA GLY A 112 2.35 8.91 2.67
C GLY A 112 1.04 8.13 2.78
N SER A 113 1.15 6.81 2.91
CA SER A 113 0.05 5.86 3.16
C SER A 113 -0.44 5.88 4.61
N ASP A 114 -1.55 5.21 4.91
CA ASP A 114 -2.15 5.16 6.26
C ASP A 114 -1.14 4.72 7.33
N LEU A 115 -0.36 3.69 7.05
CA LEU A 115 0.67 3.16 7.94
C LEU A 115 2.06 3.21 7.29
N ARG A 116 3.07 3.63 8.06
CA ARG A 116 4.47 3.75 7.60
C ARG A 116 5.43 3.28 8.68
N LEU A 117 6.02 2.11 8.49
CA LEU A 117 6.91 1.49 9.48
C LEU A 117 8.28 1.22 8.87
N VAL A 118 9.35 1.70 9.52
CA VAL A 118 10.69 1.19 9.20
C VAL A 118 10.86 -0.14 9.91
N LEU A 119 10.96 -1.20 9.12
CA LEU A 119 11.16 -2.57 9.60
C LEU A 119 12.64 -2.92 9.50
N THR A 120 13.23 -3.42 10.59
CA THR A 120 14.56 -4.06 10.56
C THR A 120 14.41 -5.56 10.78
N HIS A 121 15.10 -6.37 9.98
CA HIS A 121 15.19 -7.81 10.19
C HIS A 121 16.48 -8.40 9.60
N SER A 122 17.05 -9.41 10.25
CA SER A 122 18.29 -10.08 9.80
C SER A 122 18.16 -10.73 8.43
N GLU A 123 16.96 -11.17 8.06
CA GLU A 123 16.70 -11.71 6.72
C GLU A 123 16.87 -10.65 5.63
N ILE A 124 16.49 -9.39 5.87
CA ILE A 124 16.73 -8.30 4.90
C ILE A 124 18.24 -8.11 4.69
N ASN A 125 19.04 -8.25 5.75
CA ASN A 125 20.50 -8.22 5.65
C ASN A 125 21.02 -9.32 4.73
N LYS A 126 20.53 -10.56 4.88
CA LYS A 126 20.93 -11.69 4.03
C LYS A 126 20.50 -11.49 2.58
N LEU A 127 19.24 -11.12 2.35
CA LEU A 127 18.68 -10.90 1.02
C LEU A 127 19.41 -9.81 0.23
N THR A 128 20.02 -8.86 0.93
CA THR A 128 20.75 -7.75 0.32
C THR A 128 22.27 -7.89 0.36
N ASN A 129 22.80 -9.07 0.72
CA ASN A 129 24.24 -9.28 0.91
C ASN A 129 24.88 -8.20 1.81
N SER A 130 24.22 -7.93 2.94
CA SER A 130 24.59 -6.93 3.94
C SER A 130 24.58 -5.47 3.47
N PHE A 131 23.91 -5.15 2.34
CA PHE A 131 23.77 -3.77 1.88
C PHE A 131 22.80 -2.95 2.76
N THR A 132 21.74 -3.56 3.25
CA THR A 132 20.85 -3.00 4.28
C THR A 132 20.14 -4.12 5.05
N ASP A 133 19.78 -3.88 6.31
CA ASP A 133 18.93 -4.75 7.12
C ASP A 133 17.52 -4.17 7.34
N THR A 134 17.19 -3.09 6.63
CA THR A 134 15.93 -2.34 6.80
C THR A 134 15.15 -2.17 5.51
N CYS A 135 13.83 -1.99 5.65
CA CYS A 135 12.95 -1.50 4.60
C CYS A 135 11.87 -0.59 5.20
N TRP A 136 11.24 0.25 4.37
CA TRP A 136 10.14 1.11 4.79
C TRP A 136 8.85 0.54 4.23
N LEU A 137 8.05 -0.06 5.11
CA LEU A 137 6.71 -0.51 4.75
C LEU A 137 5.79 0.71 4.65
N PHE A 138 5.26 0.96 3.45
CA PHE A 138 4.15 1.85 3.18
C PHE A 138 2.92 0.98 2.95
N LEU A 139 1.99 1.02 3.89
CA LEU A 139 0.80 0.18 3.88
C LEU A 139 -0.47 1.04 3.89
N ASP A 140 -1.41 0.68 3.02
CA ASP A 140 -2.68 1.37 2.87
C ASP A 140 -3.86 0.41 3.03
N ILE A 141 -4.89 0.83 3.77
CA ILE A 141 -6.12 0.08 4.00
C ILE A 141 -7.20 0.55 3.02
N LYS A 142 -7.75 -0.38 2.25
CA LYS A 142 -8.76 -0.11 1.21
C LYS A 142 -10.05 -0.89 1.46
N SER A 143 -10.78 -0.56 2.52
CA SER A 143 -12.05 -1.23 2.86
C SER A 143 -13.12 -1.03 1.79
N VAL A 144 -13.76 -2.10 1.31
CA VAL A 144 -14.89 -2.01 0.36
C VAL A 144 -15.97 -3.06 0.65
N GLY A 145 -17.21 -2.74 0.27
CA GLY A 145 -18.33 -3.67 0.28
C GLY A 145 -18.56 -4.33 -1.10
N PRO A 146 -19.58 -5.20 -1.23
CA PRO A 146 -19.81 -6.01 -2.43
C PRO A 146 -20.07 -5.18 -3.69
N ARG A 147 -20.56 -3.94 -3.57
CA ARG A 147 -20.83 -3.06 -4.72
C ARG A 147 -19.59 -2.39 -5.30
N ASP A 148 -18.51 -2.32 -4.54
CA ASP A 148 -17.26 -1.67 -4.92
C ASP A 148 -16.07 -2.64 -4.92
N ASP A 149 -16.35 -3.94 -4.80
CA ASP A 149 -15.34 -4.99 -4.78
C ASP A 149 -14.78 -5.31 -6.17
N GLN A 150 -14.00 -4.38 -6.69
CA GLN A 150 -13.37 -4.51 -8.00
C GLN A 150 -11.95 -5.09 -7.85
N ASN A 151 -11.46 -5.80 -8.86
CA ASN A 151 -10.15 -6.46 -8.84
C ASN A 151 -8.95 -5.50 -9.03
N HIS A 152 -8.94 -4.43 -8.25
CA HIS A 152 -7.91 -3.41 -8.19
C HIS A 152 -8.03 -2.60 -6.90
N ALA A 153 -7.02 -1.75 -6.66
CA ALA A 153 -7.07 -0.67 -5.69
C ALA A 153 -6.92 0.68 -6.38
N VAL A 154 -7.55 1.71 -5.83
CA VAL A 154 -7.33 3.12 -6.25
C VAL A 154 -6.24 3.72 -5.37
N MET A 155 -5.16 4.18 -5.99
CA MET A 155 -3.94 4.64 -5.31
C MET A 155 -3.63 6.09 -5.63
N SER A 156 -3.33 6.85 -4.59
CA SER A 156 -2.93 8.26 -4.69
C SER A 156 -1.44 8.42 -5.00
N PRO A 157 -1.02 9.57 -5.55
CA PRO A 157 0.40 9.92 -5.75
C PRO A 157 1.31 9.62 -4.55
N ASN A 158 0.84 9.92 -3.34
CA ASN A 158 1.53 9.71 -2.07
C ASN A 158 1.43 8.28 -1.53
N GLN A 159 1.04 7.32 -2.36
CA GLN A 159 0.96 5.90 -1.99
C GLN A 159 1.83 5.02 -2.90
N ILE A 160 2.43 5.59 -3.94
CA ILE A 160 3.26 4.88 -4.93
C ILE A 160 4.61 5.56 -5.09
N SER A 161 5.68 4.76 -5.14
CA SER A 161 7.03 5.24 -5.41
C SER A 161 7.33 5.32 -6.92
N GLY A 162 8.16 6.28 -7.32
CA GLY A 162 8.58 6.46 -8.72
C GLY A 162 10.07 6.19 -8.93
N SER A 163 10.59 6.66 -10.07
CA SER A 163 11.99 6.43 -10.49
C SER A 163 13.04 7.03 -9.55
N GLY A 164 12.70 8.05 -8.76
CA GLY A 164 13.57 8.62 -7.74
C GLY A 164 14.89 9.15 -8.27
N ARG A 165 14.89 10.00 -9.29
CA ARG A 165 16.12 10.70 -9.69
C ARG A 165 16.43 11.80 -8.70
N TRP A 166 17.70 11.92 -8.33
CA TRP A 166 18.23 13.06 -7.59
C TRP A 166 19.45 13.53 -8.37
N ASP A 167 19.31 14.62 -9.13
CA ASP A 167 20.30 14.99 -10.15
C ASP A 167 21.40 15.89 -9.59
N SER A 168 21.07 16.73 -8.61
CA SER A 168 22.04 17.50 -7.83
C SER A 168 21.63 17.53 -6.36
N ALA A 169 22.59 17.70 -5.45
CA ALA A 169 22.30 17.78 -4.02
C ALA A 169 21.20 18.82 -3.71
N ASP A 170 21.19 19.94 -4.44
CA ASP A 170 20.29 21.08 -4.23
C ASP A 170 18.87 20.93 -4.82
N SER A 171 18.60 19.97 -5.70
CA SER A 171 17.29 19.82 -6.36
C SER A 171 16.26 18.99 -5.58
N GLY A 172 16.72 18.06 -4.74
CA GLY A 172 15.87 17.03 -4.14
C GLY A 172 15.53 15.89 -5.12
N VAL A 173 14.80 14.90 -4.62
CA VAL A 173 14.38 13.71 -5.40
C VAL A 173 13.13 14.04 -6.23
N VAL A 174 13.15 13.64 -7.50
CA VAL A 174 12.05 13.76 -8.47
C VAL A 174 11.71 12.40 -9.06
N ASN A 175 10.45 12.21 -9.44
CA ASN A 175 9.98 10.98 -10.08
C ASN A 175 9.56 11.28 -11.52
N ASP A 176 9.86 10.34 -12.42
CA ASP A 176 9.30 10.36 -13.77
C ASP A 176 7.81 10.06 -13.75
N VAL A 177 7.09 10.68 -14.68
CA VAL A 177 5.65 10.49 -14.83
C VAL A 177 5.35 9.06 -15.30
N ILE A 178 4.48 8.36 -14.57
CA ILE A 178 3.92 7.09 -15.03
C ILE A 178 2.72 7.39 -15.92
N VAL A 179 2.62 6.69 -17.05
CA VAL A 179 1.42 6.73 -17.89
C VAL A 179 0.50 5.58 -17.48
N ALA A 180 -0.53 5.88 -16.68
CA ALA A 180 -1.56 4.93 -16.33
C ALA A 180 -2.48 4.70 -17.54
N LYS A 181 -2.33 3.57 -18.22
CA LYS A 181 -3.01 3.25 -19.48
C LYS A 181 -3.99 2.10 -19.26
N GLY A 182 -5.28 2.38 -19.47
CA GLY A 182 -6.33 1.36 -19.53
C GLY A 182 -6.79 1.13 -20.97
N LYS A 183 -7.77 0.24 -21.15
CA LYS A 183 -8.30 -0.15 -22.47
C LYS A 183 -8.81 1.01 -23.33
N ARG A 184 -9.36 2.07 -22.72
CA ARG A 184 -10.03 3.18 -23.43
C ARG A 184 -9.44 4.56 -23.18
N LYS A 185 -8.66 4.73 -22.11
CA LYS A 185 -8.14 6.02 -21.64
C LYS A 185 -6.77 5.85 -21.03
N SER A 186 -5.98 6.90 -21.10
CA SER A 186 -4.73 7.04 -20.36
C SER A 186 -4.74 8.33 -19.56
N GLN A 187 -3.95 8.36 -18.49
CA GLN A 187 -3.66 9.58 -17.74
C GLN A 187 -2.21 9.57 -17.24
N ALA A 188 -1.65 10.75 -17.06
CA ALA A 188 -0.42 10.92 -16.30
C ALA A 188 -0.69 10.63 -14.81
N PHE A 189 0.27 9.99 -14.16
CA PHE A 189 0.27 9.70 -12.73
C PHE A 189 1.61 10.12 -12.14
N TYR A 190 1.56 11.05 -11.19
CA TYR A 190 2.73 11.75 -10.64
C TYR A 190 3.08 11.19 -9.26
N CYS A 191 3.75 10.03 -9.21
CA CYS A 191 4.19 9.43 -7.94
C CYS A 191 4.97 10.44 -7.09
N SER A 192 4.69 10.51 -5.79
CA SER A 192 5.34 11.46 -4.87
C SER A 192 6.20 10.81 -3.79
N ILE A 193 6.33 9.48 -3.80
CA ILE A 193 7.24 8.76 -2.91
C ILE A 193 8.55 8.43 -3.66
N PRO A 194 9.74 8.63 -3.07
CA PRO A 194 10.99 8.12 -3.61
C PRO A 194 11.08 6.59 -3.38
N PRO A 195 11.77 5.84 -4.25
CA PRO A 195 11.90 4.39 -4.11
C PRO A 195 12.76 3.95 -2.92
N ILE A 196 13.60 4.84 -2.40
CA ILE A 196 14.55 4.60 -1.31
C ILE A 196 14.58 5.88 -0.45
N TYR A 197 14.75 5.73 0.86
CA TYR A 197 15.06 6.83 1.78
C TYR A 197 16.43 6.63 2.41
N ILE A 198 17.14 7.73 2.69
CA ILE A 198 18.37 7.74 3.49
C ILE A 198 18.13 8.58 4.74
N LEU A 199 18.23 7.98 5.93
CA LEU A 199 18.11 8.72 7.19
C LEU A 199 19.36 9.57 7.45
N SER A 200 19.27 10.48 8.43
CA SER A 200 20.38 11.36 8.79
C SER A 200 21.61 10.62 9.32
N ASP A 201 21.43 9.41 9.85
CA ASP A 201 22.50 8.51 10.30
C ASP A 201 23.11 7.67 9.16
N GLY A 202 22.62 7.84 7.93
CA GLY A 202 23.05 7.08 6.76
C GLY A 202 22.32 5.76 6.54
N THR A 203 21.36 5.39 7.41
CA THR A 203 20.53 4.19 7.21
C THR A 203 19.83 4.26 5.84
N MET A 204 20.00 3.22 5.04
CA MET A 204 19.40 3.10 3.71
C MET A 204 18.15 2.22 3.76
N ILE A 205 17.03 2.75 3.28
CA ILE A 205 15.73 2.14 3.49
C ILE A 205 14.96 2.06 2.15
N PRO A 206 15.01 0.93 1.42
CA PRO A 206 14.14 0.71 0.27
C PRO A 206 12.66 0.70 0.69
N VAL A 207 11.79 1.26 -0.16
CA VAL A 207 10.35 1.34 0.09
C VAL A 207 9.64 0.09 -0.41
N ILE A 208 8.77 -0.48 0.43
CA ILE A 208 7.90 -1.62 0.13
C ILE A 208 6.45 -1.15 0.22
N ILE A 209 5.65 -1.39 -0.81
CA ILE A 209 4.27 -0.89 -0.90
C ILE A 209 3.31 -2.06 -0.79
N LEU A 210 2.55 -2.10 0.31
CA LEU A 210 1.48 -3.07 0.53
C LEU A 210 0.11 -2.41 0.52
N ILE A 211 -0.85 -3.11 -0.07
CA ILE A 211 -2.26 -2.77 -0.02
C ILE A 211 -2.95 -3.88 0.76
N VAL A 212 -3.69 -3.50 1.78
CA VAL A 212 -4.60 -4.41 2.49
C VAL A 212 -6.02 -3.98 2.13
N LYS A 213 -6.80 -4.89 1.56
CA LYS A 213 -8.16 -4.64 1.10
C LYS A 213 -9.12 -5.53 1.90
N PRO A 214 -9.59 -5.07 3.07
CA PRO A 214 -10.70 -5.73 3.77
C PRO A 214 -11.95 -5.63 2.91
N VAL A 215 -12.62 -6.75 2.69
CA VAL A 215 -13.90 -6.79 1.99
C VAL A 215 -14.95 -7.35 2.91
N TYR A 216 -15.89 -6.48 3.25
CA TYR A 216 -17.01 -6.81 4.10
C TYR A 216 -18.20 -7.28 3.27
N ARG A 217 -19.02 -8.11 3.88
CA ARG A 217 -20.34 -8.48 3.39
C ARG A 217 -21.35 -7.42 3.80
N MET A 218 -22.52 -7.43 3.17
CA MET A 218 -23.67 -6.66 3.63
C MET A 218 -24.78 -7.65 3.94
N LEU A 219 -25.04 -7.92 5.22
CA LEU A 219 -26.05 -8.91 5.62
C LEU A 219 -27.45 -8.51 5.14
N SER A 220 -27.70 -7.20 4.96
CA SER A 220 -28.93 -6.67 4.37
C SER A 220 -29.18 -7.09 2.92
N LEU A 221 -28.16 -7.60 2.22
CA LEU A 221 -28.28 -8.12 0.85
C LEU A 221 -28.41 -9.64 0.80
N GLU A 222 -28.25 -10.34 1.92
CA GLU A 222 -28.34 -11.81 1.99
C GLU A 222 -29.83 -12.24 2.06
N GLU A 223 -30.21 -13.26 1.28
CA GLU A 223 -31.60 -13.73 1.21
C GLU A 223 -32.10 -14.16 2.59
N ASN A 224 -33.30 -13.68 2.97
CA ASN A 224 -33.97 -13.95 4.24
C ASN A 224 -33.27 -13.41 5.50
N SER A 225 -32.24 -12.58 5.37
CA SER A 225 -31.65 -11.92 6.53
C SER A 225 -32.59 -10.84 7.08
N LYS A 226 -32.98 -10.98 8.35
CA LYS A 226 -33.55 -9.87 9.14
C LYS A 226 -32.48 -9.07 9.86
N ASP A 227 -31.24 -9.54 9.82
CA ASP A 227 -30.09 -8.91 10.47
C ASP A 227 -29.42 -7.91 9.53
N GLY A 228 -29.11 -6.74 10.09
CA GLY A 228 -28.20 -5.77 9.48
C GLY A 228 -26.75 -6.08 9.85
N GLY A 229 -25.82 -5.37 9.23
CA GLY A 229 -24.40 -5.44 9.58
C GLY A 229 -23.48 -5.61 8.38
N GLN A 230 -22.20 -5.35 8.63
CA GLN A 230 -21.16 -5.36 7.61
C GLN A 230 -19.94 -6.16 8.06
N PRO A 231 -20.07 -7.49 8.31
CA PRO A 231 -18.99 -8.31 8.80
C PRO A 231 -17.90 -8.52 7.75
N LEU A 232 -16.68 -8.78 8.18
CA LEU A 232 -15.58 -9.13 7.29
C LEU A 232 -15.91 -10.43 6.53
N GLY A 233 -15.71 -10.42 5.21
CA GLY A 233 -15.86 -11.61 4.36
C GLY A 233 -14.52 -12.13 3.84
N ARG A 234 -13.58 -11.24 3.53
CA ARG A 234 -12.20 -11.62 3.17
C ARG A 234 -11.22 -10.46 3.34
N ILE A 235 -9.93 -10.76 3.29
CA ILE A 235 -8.85 -9.77 3.20
C ILE A 235 -8.03 -10.08 1.94
N SER A 236 -7.97 -9.14 0.98
CA SER A 236 -6.96 -9.24 -0.10
C SER A 236 -5.71 -8.46 0.26
N LEU A 237 -4.56 -9.01 -0.10
CA LEU A 237 -3.24 -8.44 0.12
C LEU A 237 -2.56 -8.30 -1.22
N ALA A 238 -2.09 -7.09 -1.57
CA ALA A 238 -1.37 -6.84 -2.81
C ALA A 238 -0.04 -6.13 -2.55
N THR A 239 1.01 -6.57 -3.24
CA THR A 239 2.35 -5.96 -3.17
C THR A 239 2.67 -5.28 -4.49
N VAL A 240 2.71 -3.95 -4.45
CA VAL A 240 3.02 -3.14 -5.63
C VAL A 240 4.55 -3.04 -5.77
N PRO A 241 5.12 -3.30 -6.96
CA PRO A 241 6.55 -3.13 -7.16
C PRO A 241 7.00 -1.70 -6.86
N ASN A 242 8.16 -1.58 -6.24
CA ASN A 242 8.88 -0.34 -6.02
C ASN A 242 9.12 0.41 -7.35
N GLY A 243 9.18 1.74 -7.29
CA GLY A 243 9.37 2.59 -8.48
C GLY A 243 10.58 2.25 -9.35
N LEU A 244 11.67 1.73 -8.77
CA LEU A 244 12.82 1.24 -9.57
C LEU A 244 12.46 -0.01 -10.37
N LEU A 245 11.67 -0.93 -9.80
CA LEU A 245 11.18 -2.11 -10.51
C LEU A 245 10.14 -1.75 -11.57
N LEU A 246 9.32 -0.73 -11.30
CA LEU A 246 8.30 -0.24 -12.22
C LEU A 246 8.90 0.42 -13.47
N GLN A 247 9.91 1.29 -13.31
CA GLN A 247 10.38 2.19 -14.37
C GLN A 247 11.80 1.93 -14.87
N GLU A 248 12.67 1.30 -14.07
CA GLU A 248 14.09 1.14 -14.40
C GLU A 248 14.43 -0.30 -14.80
N ASN A 249 14.37 -1.24 -13.86
CA ASN A 249 14.75 -2.63 -14.08
C ASN A 249 13.98 -3.54 -13.11
N PRO A 250 13.15 -4.49 -13.59
CA PRO A 250 13.02 -4.97 -14.97
C PRO A 250 12.08 -4.14 -15.86
N ASN A 251 11.59 -2.98 -15.38
CA ASN A 251 10.63 -2.11 -16.06
C ASN A 251 9.26 -2.81 -16.24
N TYR A 252 8.63 -3.15 -15.11
CA TYR A 252 7.33 -3.82 -15.10
C TYR A 252 6.23 -3.05 -15.83
N LEU A 253 6.31 -1.72 -15.91
CA LEU A 253 5.33 -0.93 -16.66
C LEU A 253 5.39 -1.19 -18.17
N GLN A 254 6.58 -1.48 -18.70
CA GLN A 254 6.75 -1.87 -20.10
C GLN A 254 6.32 -3.32 -20.34
N GLN A 255 6.69 -4.23 -19.45
CA GLN A 255 6.41 -5.67 -19.60
C GLN A 255 4.94 -6.02 -19.37
N TYR A 256 4.28 -5.33 -18.44
CA TYR A 256 2.91 -5.60 -18.02
C TYR A 256 2.02 -4.38 -18.27
N PRO A 257 1.68 -4.11 -19.55
CA PRO A 257 0.80 -3.01 -19.89
C PRO A 257 -0.55 -3.21 -19.18
N ASN A 258 -1.14 -2.11 -18.71
CA ASN A 258 -2.36 -2.08 -17.88
C ASN A 258 -2.19 -2.44 -16.39
N LEU A 259 -0.96 -2.64 -15.88
CA LEU A 259 -0.74 -2.70 -14.43
C LEU A 259 -1.31 -1.45 -13.73
N PHE A 260 -1.04 -0.28 -14.32
CA PHE A 260 -1.59 1.01 -13.92
C PHE A 260 -2.61 1.49 -14.94
N PHE A 261 -3.80 1.90 -14.49
CA PHE A 261 -4.84 2.45 -15.35
C PHE A 261 -5.59 3.62 -14.68
N PRO A 262 -6.32 4.47 -15.44
CA PRO A 262 -6.93 5.68 -14.90
C PRO A 262 -7.85 5.45 -13.69
N GLY A 263 -7.85 6.40 -12.74
CA GLY A 263 -8.60 6.36 -11.48
C GLY A 263 -10.08 6.76 -11.55
N LYS A 264 -10.67 7.02 -10.37
CA LYS A 264 -12.07 7.50 -10.21
C LYS A 264 -12.19 9.04 -10.31
N ASP A 265 -11.07 9.77 -10.43
CA ASP A 265 -11.08 11.23 -10.36
C ASP A 265 -11.69 11.89 -11.60
N ASP A 266 -12.33 13.03 -11.36
CA ASP A 266 -12.98 13.81 -12.41
C ASP A 266 -12.00 14.71 -13.18
N ARG A 267 -12.54 15.43 -14.16
CA ARG A 267 -11.75 16.35 -14.99
C ARG A 267 -11.26 17.57 -14.21
N SER A 268 -12.01 18.02 -13.20
CA SER A 268 -11.70 19.17 -12.34
C SER A 268 -10.61 18.89 -11.30
N THR A 269 -10.35 17.62 -11.00
CA THR A 269 -9.29 17.22 -10.07
C THR A 269 -7.94 17.70 -10.58
N ASN A 270 -7.17 18.36 -9.71
CA ASN A 270 -5.80 18.79 -9.99
C ASN A 270 -5.00 17.60 -10.57
N TYR A 271 -4.42 17.80 -11.76
CA TYR A 271 -3.74 16.73 -12.50
C TYR A 271 -2.60 16.06 -11.72
N LEU A 272 -1.93 16.80 -10.80
CA LEU A 272 -0.89 16.28 -9.92
C LEU A 272 -1.42 15.40 -8.79
N LYS A 273 -2.73 15.50 -8.49
CA LYS A 273 -3.40 14.74 -7.42
C LYS A 273 -4.25 13.58 -7.95
N LYS A 274 -4.31 13.41 -9.27
CA LYS A 274 -5.09 12.32 -9.89
C LYS A 274 -4.53 10.97 -9.45
N ARG A 275 -5.42 10.14 -8.93
CA ARG A 275 -5.19 8.77 -8.48
C ARG A 275 -5.22 7.84 -9.67
N CYS A 276 -4.47 6.75 -9.60
CA CYS A 276 -4.54 5.66 -10.55
C CYS A 276 -5.25 4.45 -9.93
N ARG A 277 -5.48 3.43 -10.74
CA ARG A 277 -5.83 2.09 -10.28
C ARG A 277 -4.68 1.13 -10.55
N ILE A 278 -4.52 0.14 -9.68
CA ILE A 278 -3.53 -0.94 -9.82
C ILE A 278 -4.27 -2.26 -9.94
N SER A 279 -4.04 -2.98 -11.04
CA SER A 279 -4.71 -4.26 -11.31
C SER A 279 -4.10 -5.40 -10.50
N PHE A 280 -4.94 -6.09 -9.73
CA PHE A 280 -4.51 -7.27 -8.97
C PHE A 280 -4.25 -8.48 -9.87
N ASP A 281 -5.03 -8.67 -10.94
CA ASP A 281 -4.77 -9.70 -11.95
C ASP A 281 -3.38 -9.55 -12.56
N VAL A 282 -2.99 -8.33 -12.92
CA VAL A 282 -1.68 -8.08 -13.50
C VAL A 282 -0.58 -8.31 -12.46
N LEU A 283 -0.77 -7.88 -11.20
CA LEU A 283 0.17 -8.20 -10.12
C LEU A 283 0.37 -9.71 -9.96
N LYS A 284 -0.72 -10.48 -9.96
CA LYS A 284 -0.69 -11.95 -9.89
C LYS A 284 0.04 -12.57 -11.09
N SER A 285 -0.10 -11.97 -12.28
CA SER A 285 0.62 -12.43 -13.49
C SER A 285 2.12 -12.15 -13.46
N ILE A 286 2.56 -11.14 -12.71
CA ILE A 286 4.00 -10.88 -12.49
C ILE A 286 4.58 -11.99 -11.61
N ASP A 287 3.95 -12.24 -10.46
CA ASP A 287 4.23 -13.40 -9.60
C ASP A 287 3.07 -13.60 -8.62
N ASN A 288 2.71 -14.85 -8.35
CA ASN A 288 1.56 -15.23 -7.52
C ASN A 288 1.64 -14.70 -6.08
N TRP A 289 2.82 -14.45 -5.52
CA TRP A 289 2.93 -13.90 -4.17
C TRP A 289 2.55 -12.41 -4.09
N ARG A 290 2.51 -11.68 -5.22
CA ARG A 290 2.16 -10.26 -5.24
C ARG A 290 0.68 -10.01 -4.98
N PHE A 291 -0.16 -11.04 -5.03
CA PHE A 291 -1.56 -10.95 -4.65
C PHE A 291 -2.00 -12.23 -3.93
N LYS A 292 -2.49 -12.08 -2.70
CA LYS A 292 -3.05 -13.18 -1.91
C LYS A 292 -4.38 -12.78 -1.30
N GLU A 293 -5.21 -13.77 -1.01
CA GLU A 293 -6.46 -13.57 -0.31
C GLU A 293 -6.56 -14.50 0.89
N ILE A 294 -7.21 -14.00 1.93
CA ILE A 294 -7.64 -14.77 3.10
C ILE A 294 -9.16 -14.71 3.07
N VAL A 295 -9.79 -15.79 2.62
CA VAL A 295 -11.25 -15.92 2.54
C VAL A 295 -11.76 -16.46 3.88
N LEU A 296 -12.75 -15.78 4.45
CA LEU A 296 -13.40 -16.21 5.68
C LEU A 296 -14.53 -17.19 5.36
N PRO A 297 -14.78 -18.16 6.25
CA PRO A 297 -15.94 -19.05 6.13
C PRO A 297 -17.27 -18.30 6.25
#